data_AF-A0AAN6Z835-F1
#
_entry.id   AF-A0AAN6Z835-F1
#
_cell.length_a   1.000
_cell.length_b   1.000
_cell.length_c   1.000
_cell.angle_alpha   90.00
_cell.angle_beta   90.00
_cell.angle_gamma   90.00
#
_symmetry.space_group_name_H-M   'P 1'
#
loop_
_entity.id
_entity.type
_entity.pdbx_description
1 polymer ?
#
loop_
_entity_poly.entity_id
_entity_poly.type
_entity_poly.pdbx_seq_one_letter_code
_entity_poly.pdbx_strand_id
1 'polypeptide(L)'
;MEAVDGANLEEYLKAGNAIADKERFMAALESVVRHLHDVVGMAHNDINPENIMGRRADGMRVLIDFGTARPLAEKLDGPSAPLAGWKTTTSRRICHIDAAANYNTRLLPTWTD
;
A
#
# COMPACT_ATOMS: atom_id res chain seq x y z
N MET A 1 -7.96 -17.07 7.61
CA MET A 1 -7.74 -15.62 7.74
C MET A 1 -8.40 -15.22 9.04
N GLU A 2 -7.63 -14.71 10.01
CA GLU A 2 -8.20 -14.17 11.25
C GLU A 2 -8.98 -12.89 10.89
N ALA A 3 -10.21 -12.77 11.37
CA ALA A 3 -10.97 -11.53 11.19
C ALA A 3 -10.29 -10.42 11.99
N VAL A 4 -9.80 -9.38 11.33
CA VAL A 4 -9.29 -8.21 12.03
C VAL A 4 -10.52 -7.40 12.46
N ASP A 5 -10.79 -7.33 13.75
CA ASP A 5 -11.92 -6.56 14.26
C ASP A 5 -11.53 -5.08 14.44
N GLY A 6 -12.14 -4.17 13.68
CA GLY A 6 -12.03 -2.72 13.85
C GLY A 6 -12.40 -1.90 12.62
N ALA A 7 -12.27 -0.57 12.69
CA ALA A 7 -12.53 0.33 11.56
C ALA A 7 -11.30 0.43 10.63
N ASN A 8 -11.54 0.65 9.34
CA ASN A 8 -10.44 0.94 8.42
C ASN A 8 -9.88 2.36 8.65
N LEU A 9 -8.74 2.66 8.03
CA LEU A 9 -8.07 3.94 8.23
C LEU A 9 -8.88 5.11 7.65
N GLU A 10 -9.61 4.90 6.56
CA GLU A 10 -10.48 5.92 5.98
C GLU A 10 -11.60 6.33 6.96
N GLU A 11 -12.33 5.35 7.50
CA GLU A 11 -13.37 5.53 8.51
C GLU A 11 -12.81 6.20 9.77
N TYR A 12 -11.64 5.74 10.23
CA TYR A 12 -10.97 6.30 11.40
C TYR A 12 -10.65 7.79 11.22
N LEU A 13 -10.15 8.19 10.05
CA LEU A 13 -9.84 9.57 9.71
C LEU A 13 -11.12 10.41 9.50
N LYS A 14 -12.15 9.87 8.84
CA LYS A 14 -13.46 10.52 8.66
C LYS A 14 -14.17 10.79 9.98
N ALA A 15 -13.94 9.97 11.01
CA ALA A 15 -14.42 10.19 12.37
C ALA A 15 -13.67 11.31 13.13
N GLY A 16 -12.74 12.02 12.48
CA GLY A 16 -12.00 13.13 13.07
C GLY A 16 -10.77 12.73 13.89
N ASN A 17 -10.41 11.44 13.88
CA ASN A 17 -9.19 10.99 14.53
C ASN A 17 -7.97 11.30 13.67
N ALA A 18 -6.82 11.48 14.31
CA ALA A 18 -5.54 11.67 13.63
C ALA A 18 -4.58 10.50 13.92
N ILE A 19 -3.69 10.22 12.99
CA ILE A 19 -2.50 9.40 13.26
C ILE A 19 -1.55 10.27 14.07
N ALA A 20 -1.36 9.93 15.35
CA ALA A 20 -0.56 10.73 16.28
C ALA A 20 0.92 10.79 15.87
N ASP A 21 1.49 9.65 15.47
CA ASP A 21 2.88 9.53 15.01
C ASP A 21 2.88 9.02 13.56
N LYS A 22 2.89 9.98 12.63
CA LYS A 22 2.86 9.69 11.19
C LYS A 22 4.14 9.01 10.73
N GLU A 23 5.29 9.36 11.30
CA GLU A 23 6.59 8.83 10.92
C GLU A 23 6.68 7.35 11.28
N ARG A 24 6.31 6.99 12.52
CA ARG A 24 6.26 5.60 12.96
C ARG A 24 5.24 4.78 12.17
N PHE A 25 4.10 5.37 11.84
CA PHE A 25 3.10 4.71 10.99
C PHE A 25 3.65 4.43 9.59
N MET A 26 4.28 5.41 8.94
CA MET A 26 4.87 5.23 7.61
C MET A 26 6.02 4.21 7.64
N ALA A 27 6.86 4.23 8.66
CA ALA A 27 7.93 3.24 8.83
C ALA A 27 7.38 1.81 9.01
N ALA A 28 6.28 1.65 9.74
CA ALA A 28 5.60 0.36 9.87
C ALA A 28 5.00 -0.11 8.54
N LEU A 29 4.34 0.78 7.80
CA LEU A 29 3.79 0.47 6.48
C LEU A 29 4.89 0.10 5.47
N GLU A 30 5.99 0.84 5.44
CA GLU A 30 7.17 0.53 4.63
C GLU A 30 7.73 -0.85 4.95
N SER A 31 7.84 -1.19 6.23
CA SER A 31 8.29 -2.52 6.67
C SER A 31 7.40 -3.65 6.15
N VAL A 32 6.07 -3.47 6.16
CA VAL A 32 5.10 -4.43 5.61
C VAL A 32 5.26 -4.57 4.10
N VAL A 33 5.35 -3.45 3.38
CA VAL A 33 5.53 -3.46 1.92
C VAL A 33 6.85 -4.14 1.54
N ARG A 34 7.94 -3.82 2.24
CA ARG A 34 9.23 -4.47 2.03
C ARG A 34 9.16 -5.96 2.29
N HIS A 35 8.48 -6.40 3.35
CA HIS A 35 8.29 -7.83 3.61
C HIS A 35 7.51 -8.51 2.48
N LEU A 36 6.43 -7.88 1.99
CA LEU A 36 5.64 -8.40 0.88
C LEU A 36 6.48 -8.52 -0.40
N HIS A 37 7.35 -7.55 -0.65
CA HIS A 37 8.21 -7.53 -1.83
C HIS A 37 9.37 -8.54 -1.71
N ASP A 38 10.17 -8.44 -0.65
CA ASP A 38 11.46 -9.14 -0.56
C ASP A 38 11.31 -10.59 -0.10
N VAL A 39 10.35 -10.86 0.78
CA VAL A 39 10.16 -12.20 1.37
C VAL A 39 9.07 -12.97 0.63
N VAL A 40 7.95 -12.31 0.35
CA VAL A 40 6.79 -12.97 -0.28
C VAL A 40 6.87 -12.93 -1.81
N GLY A 41 7.55 -11.94 -2.39
CA GLY A 41 7.69 -11.80 -3.84
C GLY A 41 6.43 -11.26 -4.54
N MET A 42 5.57 -10.52 -3.82
CA MET A 42 4.33 -9.96 -4.35
C MET A 42 4.29 -8.44 -4.21
N ALA A 43 3.52 -7.76 -5.06
CA ALA A 43 3.08 -6.38 -4.86
C ALA A 43 1.60 -6.38 -4.49
N HIS A 44 1.20 -5.54 -3.54
CA HIS A 44 -0.20 -5.42 -3.12
C HIS A 44 -1.10 -4.78 -4.20
N ASN A 45 -0.55 -3.83 -4.97
CA ASN A 45 -1.22 -3.03 -6.02
C ASN A 45 -2.37 -2.10 -5.59
N ASP A 46 -2.97 -2.32 -4.43
CA ASP A 46 -4.09 -1.49 -3.94
C ASP A 46 -3.90 -1.00 -2.49
N ILE A 47 -2.78 -0.34 -2.20
CA ILE A 47 -2.55 0.23 -0.86
C ILE A 47 -3.28 1.58 -0.78
N ASN A 48 -4.37 1.60 -0.02
CA ASN A 48 -5.18 2.78 0.25
C ASN A 48 -5.70 2.74 1.71
N PRO A 49 -6.29 3.83 2.25
CA PRO A 49 -6.77 3.85 3.62
C PRO A 49 -7.92 2.85 3.92
N GLU A 50 -8.69 2.43 2.93
CA GLU A 50 -9.75 1.43 3.10
C GLU A 50 -9.16 0.03 3.37
N ASN A 51 -7.99 -0.26 2.79
CA ASN A 51 -7.27 -1.52 2.94
C ASN A 51 -6.31 -1.55 4.14
N ILE A 52 -6.41 -0.59 5.07
CA ILE A 52 -5.60 -0.55 6.30
C ILE A 52 -6.54 -0.62 7.50
N MET A 53 -6.60 -1.79 8.16
CA MET A 53 -7.53 -2.03 9.25
C MET A 53 -6.90 -1.80 10.62
N GLY A 54 -7.62 -1.17 11.54
CA GLY A 54 -7.20 -1.10 12.95
C GLY A 54 -7.57 -2.39 13.68
N ARG A 55 -6.60 -3.10 14.24
CA ARG A 55 -6.83 -4.27 15.08
C ARG A 55 -7.20 -3.83 16.49
N ARG A 56 -8.41 -4.16 16.96
CA ARG A 56 -8.88 -3.78 18.30
C ARG A 56 -8.05 -4.34 19.46
N ALA A 57 -7.43 -5.51 19.28
CA ALA A 57 -6.67 -6.18 20.34
C ALA A 57 -5.50 -5.34 20.87
N ASP A 58 -4.83 -4.59 20.00
CA ASP A 58 -3.61 -3.84 20.32
C ASP A 58 -3.50 -2.47 19.65
N GLY A 59 -4.53 -2.06 18.90
CA GLY A 59 -4.56 -0.78 18.18
C GLY A 59 -3.61 -0.73 16.97
N MET A 60 -2.99 -1.84 16.58
CA MET A 60 -2.09 -1.86 15.44
C MET A 60 -2.85 -1.71 14.11
N ARG A 61 -2.19 -1.11 13.12
CA ARG A 61 -2.71 -1.02 11.76
C ARG A 61 -2.20 -2.21 10.95
N VAL A 62 -3.09 -2.89 10.25
CA VAL A 62 -2.83 -4.11 9.49
C VAL A 62 -3.25 -3.89 8.05
N LEU A 63 -2.36 -4.21 7.10
CA LEU A 63 -2.69 -4.22 5.67
C LEU A 63 -3.57 -5.44 5.36
N ILE A 64 -4.71 -5.20 4.73
CA ILE A 64 -5.70 -6.22 4.36
C ILE A 64 -6.00 -6.15 2.86
N ASP A 65 -6.78 -7.12 2.38
CA ASP A 65 -7.23 -7.25 1.00
C ASP A 65 -6.12 -7.38 -0.06
N PHE A 66 -5.58 -8.59 -0.14
CA PHE A 66 -4.61 -8.99 -1.17
C PHE A 66 -5.29 -9.45 -2.48
N GLY A 67 -6.57 -9.12 -2.71
CA GLY A 67 -7.32 -9.59 -3.89
C GLY A 67 -6.75 -9.12 -5.23
N THR A 68 -6.02 -7.99 -5.22
CA THR A 68 -5.32 -7.45 -6.39
C THR A 68 -3.81 -7.68 -6.35
N ALA A 69 -3.32 -8.39 -5.33
CA ALA A 69 -1.90 -8.67 -5.19
C ALA A 69 -1.42 -9.59 -6.32
N ARG A 70 -0.23 -9.30 -6.84
CA ARG A 70 0.39 -10.05 -7.94
C ARG A 70 1.88 -10.27 -7.65
N PRO A 71 2.47 -11.36 -8.14
CA PRO A 71 3.92 -11.50 -8.23
C PRO A 71 4.60 -10.23 -8.77
N LEU A 72 5.76 -9.89 -8.19
CA LEU A 72 6.57 -8.78 -8.66
C LEU A 72 6.93 -8.96 -10.15
N ALA A 73 6.96 -7.85 -10.90
CA ALA A 73 7.21 -7.80 -12.33
C ALA A 73 6.19 -8.50 -13.25
N GLU A 74 5.09 -9.06 -12.71
CA GLU A 74 3.95 -9.47 -13.52
C GLU A 74 3.29 -8.24 -14.18
N LYS A 75 2.67 -8.41 -15.34
CA LYS A 75 1.92 -7.33 -15.97
C LYS A 75 0.53 -7.24 -15.35
N LEU A 76 0.09 -6.03 -15.03
CA LEU A 76 -1.33 -5.76 -14.72
C LEU A 76 -2.09 -5.67 -16.04
N ASP A 77 -2.39 -6.81 -16.64
CA ASP A 77 -3.21 -6.88 -17.84
C ASP A 77 -4.67 -7.18 -17.41
N GLY A 78 -5.55 -6.17 -17.42
CA GLY A 78 -6.99 -6.37 -17.19
C GLY A 78 -7.76 -5.20 -16.55
N PRO A 79 -9.10 -5.19 -16.64
CA PRO A 79 -9.98 -4.13 -16.11
C PRO A 79 -10.00 -4.02 -14.57
N SER A 80 -9.35 -4.97 -13.88
CA SER A 80 -9.27 -5.06 -12.42
C SER A 80 -7.97 -4.48 -11.84
N ALA A 81 -7.13 -3.86 -12.66
CA ALA A 81 -5.97 -3.12 -12.16
C ALA A 81 -6.49 -1.89 -11.38
N PRO A 82 -6.03 -1.62 -10.14
CA PRO A 82 -6.45 -0.46 -9.32
C PRO A 82 -6.02 0.91 -9.88
N LEU A 83 -5.73 0.98 -11.19
CA LEU A 83 -5.22 2.14 -11.89
C LEU A 83 -6.31 3.17 -12.23
N ALA A 84 -7.55 3.00 -11.73
CA ALA A 84 -8.67 3.92 -12.00
C ALA A 84 -8.37 5.39 -11.61
N GLY A 85 -7.36 5.64 -10.76
CA GLY A 85 -6.85 6.97 -10.44
C GLY A 85 -5.51 7.37 -11.07
N TRP A 86 -4.80 6.45 -11.73
CA TRP A 86 -3.49 6.69 -12.35
C TRP A 86 -3.66 6.90 -13.84
N LYS A 87 -3.59 8.15 -14.32
CA LYS A 87 -3.58 8.45 -15.76
C LYS A 87 -2.25 7.97 -16.37
N THR A 88 -2.24 6.82 -17.04
CA THR A 88 -1.00 6.22 -17.59
C THR A 88 -0.95 6.31 -19.13
N THR A 89 0.03 7.02 -19.69
CA THR A 89 0.27 7.06 -21.16
C THR A 89 1.27 6.02 -21.65
N THR A 90 1.86 5.18 -20.79
CA THR A 90 2.81 4.16 -21.27
C THR A 90 2.84 2.95 -20.34
N SER A 91 2.60 1.78 -20.94
CA SER A 91 2.68 0.44 -20.32
C SER A 91 3.89 0.33 -19.39
N ARG A 92 3.66 0.00 -18.11
CA ARG A 92 4.73 -0.37 -17.19
C ARG A 92 4.36 -1.56 -16.32
N ARG A 93 5.39 -2.39 -16.08
CA ARG A 93 5.42 -3.54 -15.18
C ARG A 93 5.17 -3.10 -13.74
N ILE A 94 4.56 -3.98 -12.95
CA ILE A 94 4.43 -3.87 -11.50
C ILE A 94 5.82 -3.67 -10.90
N CYS A 95 5.96 -2.62 -10.09
CA CYS A 95 7.19 -2.15 -9.42
C CYS A 95 8.47 -2.84 -9.91
N HIS A 96 9.15 -2.22 -10.88
CA HIS A 96 10.51 -2.64 -11.23
C HIS A 96 11.40 -2.33 -10.01
N ILE A 97 11.62 -3.32 -9.15
CA ILE A 97 12.70 -3.29 -8.17
C ILE A 97 13.96 -3.55 -8.99
N ASP A 98 14.61 -2.49 -9.44
CA ASP A 98 16.03 -2.59 -9.77
C ASP A 98 16.72 -2.98 -8.47
N ALA A 99 17.43 -4.11 -8.47
CA ALA A 99 18.14 -4.67 -7.31
C ALA A 99 19.22 -3.73 -6.70
N ALA A 100 19.31 -2.50 -7.19
CA ALA A 100 20.21 -1.43 -6.75
C ALA A 100 19.47 -0.15 -6.31
N ALA A 101 18.13 -0.12 -6.28
CA ALA A 101 17.38 1.09 -5.94
C ALA A 101 17.34 1.29 -4.41
N ASN A 102 18.37 1.98 -3.91
CA ASN A 102 18.22 2.81 -2.72
C ASN A 102 16.89 3.57 -2.81
N TYR A 103 16.04 3.49 -1.78
CA TYR A 103 14.75 4.20 -1.67
C TYR A 103 14.88 5.74 -1.63
N ASN A 104 15.98 6.30 -2.13
CA ASN A 104 16.29 7.72 -2.16
C ASN A 104 16.48 8.29 -3.58
N THR A 105 15.66 7.88 -4.55
CA THR A 105 15.59 8.63 -5.81
C THR A 105 14.16 8.79 -6.32
N ARG A 106 13.57 9.92 -5.93
CA ARG A 106 13.02 10.90 -6.88
C ARG A 106 11.90 10.41 -7.80
N LEU A 107 10.76 10.03 -7.23
CA LEU A 107 9.47 10.06 -7.92
C LEU A 107 8.38 10.54 -6.94
N LEU A 108 8.54 11.76 -6.42
CA LEU A 108 7.37 12.52 -5.96
C LEU A 108 6.84 13.29 -7.17
N PRO A 109 5.60 13.06 -7.64
CA PRO A 109 4.92 14.10 -8.39
C PRO A 109 4.81 15.30 -7.45
N THR A 110 5.25 16.46 -7.93
CA THR A 110 5.01 17.73 -7.24
C THR A 110 3.50 17.90 -7.11
N TRP A 111 2.99 17.82 -5.89
CA TRP A 111 1.66 18.31 -5.57
C TRP A 111 1.73 19.83 -5.71
N THR A 112 1.21 20.35 -6.82
CA THR A 112 0.83 21.75 -6.94
C THR A 112 -0.68 21.81 -6.89
N ASP A 113 -1.17 22.71 -6.04
CA ASP A 113 -2.55 23.00 -5.61
C ASP A 113 -3.69 22.66 -6.59
#